data_AF-A0A961Q2I3-F1
#
_entry.id   AF-A0A961Q2I3-F1
#
_cell.length_a   1.000
_cell.length_b   1.000
_cell.length_c   1.000
_cell.angle_alpha   90.00
_cell.angle_beta   90.00
_cell.angle_gamma   90.00
#
_symmetry.space_group_name_H-M   'P 1'
#
loop_
_entity.id
_entity.type
_entity.pdbx_description
1 polymer ?
#
loop_
_entity_poly.entity_id
_entity_poly.type
_entity_poly.pdbx_seq_one_letter_code
_entity_poly.pdbx_strand_id
1 'polypeptide(L)' 'MKRSKFTEEQIVGILREQEAGGKTADVCRRHGV' A
#
# COMPACT_ATOMS: atom_id res chain seq x y z
N MET A 1 0.68 6.68 -20.83
CA MET A 1 0.65 6.69 -19.35
C MET A 1 1.56 5.59 -18.85
N LYS A 2 2.45 5.85 -17.88
CA LYS A 2 3.21 4.78 -17.22
C LYS A 2 2.21 3.81 -16.58
N ARG A 3 2.43 2.50 -16.74
CA ARG A 3 1.64 1.51 -15.98
C ARG A 3 1.86 1.77 -14.49
N SER A 4 0.77 1.80 -13.72
CA SER A 4 0.86 1.85 -12.26
C SER A 4 1.63 0.63 -11.77
N LYS A 5 2.44 0.82 -10.73
CA LYS A 5 3.16 -0.26 -10.04
C LYS A 5 2.18 -1.18 -9.28
N PHE A 6 1.03 -0.65 -8.90
CA PHE A 6 0.02 -1.32 -8.09
C PHE A 6 -1.33 -1.33 -8.82
N THR A 7 -2.08 -2.43 -8.67
CA THR A 7 -3.50 -2.48 -9.06
C THR A 7 -4.36 -1.74 -8.02
N GLU A 8 -5.61 -1.43 -8.38
CA GLU A 8 -6.55 -0.76 -7.46
C GLU A 8 -6.81 -1.62 -6.20
N GLU A 9 -6.91 -2.93 -6.36
CA GLU A 9 -7.11 -3.87 -5.25
C GLU A 9 -5.90 -3.88 -4.31
N GLN A 10 -4.69 -3.80 -4.87
CA GLN A 10 -3.47 -3.70 -4.06
C GLN A 10 -3.43 -2.39 -3.28
N ILE A 11 -3.82 -1.26 -3.90
CA ILE A 11 -3.89 0.03 -3.22
C ILE A 11 -4.88 -0.02 -2.05
N VAL A 12 -6.08 -0.56 -2.26
CA VAL A 12 -7.10 -0.71 -1.21
C VAL A 12 -6.58 -1.61 -0.08
N GLY A 13 -5.87 -2.70 -0.40
CA GLY A 13 -5.25 -3.57 0.59
C GLY A 13 -4.22 -2.86 1.46
N ILE A 14 -3.32 -2.08 0.84
CA ILE A 14 -2.29 -1.29 1.54
C ILE A 14 -2.94 -0.26 2.47
N LEU A 15 -3.98 0.43 2.01
CA LEU A 15 -4.70 1.42 2.82
C LEU A 15 -5.38 0.78 4.04
N ARG A 16 -6.06 -0.36 3.85
CA ARG A 16 -6.70 -1.10 4.95
C ARG A 16 -5.70 -1.58 6.00
N GLU A 17 -4.50 -1.99 5.59
CA GLU A 17 -3.45 -2.39 6.51
C GLU A 17 -3.03 -1.23 7.43
N GLN A 18 -2.89 -0.03 6.86
CA GLN A 18 -2.61 1.17 7.65
C GLN A 18 -3.79 1.50 8.58
N GLU A 19 -5.02 1.48 8.07
CA GLU A 19 -6.24 1.76 8.87
C GLU A 19 -6.43 0.77 10.03
N ALA A 20 -5.98 -0.48 9.87
CA ALA A 20 -5.98 -1.49 10.92
C ALA A 20 -4.91 -1.26 12.02
N GLY A 21 -4.20 -0.13 11.97
CA GLY A 21 -3.17 0.24 12.96
C GLY A 21 -1.74 -0.06 12.51
N GLY A 22 -1.52 -0.45 11.25
CA GLY A 22 -0.20 -0.58 10.67
C GLY A 22 0.53 0.76 10.68
N LYS A 23 1.77 0.80 11.21
CA LYS A 23 2.62 2.00 11.13
C LYS A 23 2.94 2.28 9.67
N THR A 24 2.65 3.49 9.21
CA THR A 24 2.84 3.91 7.81
C THR A 24 4.22 3.54 7.27
N ALA A 25 5.28 3.79 8.04
CA ALA A 25 6.65 3.49 7.62
C ALA A 25 6.91 1.98 7.38
N ASP A 26 6.26 1.11 8.14
CA ASP A 26 6.42 -0.34 8.00
C ASP A 26 5.58 -0.87 6.84
N VAL A 27 4.37 -0.34 6.66
CA VAL A 27 3.51 -0.60 5.50
C VAL A 27 4.24 -0.21 4.21
N CYS A 28 4.77 1.02 4.11
CA CYS A 28 5.47 1.49 2.92
C CYS A 28 6.70 0.63 2.59
N ARG A 29 7.53 0.29 3.60
CA ARG A 29 8.71 -0.57 3.39
C ARG A 29 8.34 -1.96 2.87
N ARG A 30 7.29 -2.59 3.40
CA ARG A 30 6.85 -3.92 2.98
C ARG A 30 6.38 -3.94 1.53
N HIS A 31 5.66 -2.90 1.10
CA HIS A 31 5.08 -2.80 -0.24
C HIS A 31 6.01 -2.11 -1.25
N GLY A 32 7.20 -1.67 -0.80
CA GLY A 32 8.18 -0.97 -1.63
C GLY A 32 7.63 0.33 -2.21
N VAL A 33 6.83 1.06 -1.43
CA VAL A 33 6.32 2.39 -1.76
C VAL A 33 7.45 3.41 -1.66
#